data_AF-A0A7R7ZNB7-F1
#
_entry.id   AF-A0A7R7ZNB7-F1
#
_cell.length_a   1.000
_cell.length_b   1.000
_cell.length_c   1.000
_cell.angle_alpha   90.00
_cell.angle_beta   90.00
_cell.angle_gamma   90.00
#
_symmetry.space_group_name_H-M   'P 1'
#
loop_
_entity.id
_entity.type
_entity.pdbx_description
1 polymer ?
#
loop_
_entity_poly.entity_id
_entity_poly.type
_entity_poly.pdbx_seq_one_letter_code
_entity_poly.pdbx_strand_id
1 'polypeptide(L)'
;MNLWLLGGNGEVHAVLLLKWKKVGSTDKFTGEAELYNLGANGLPVLAQSRTVFPAPPVQGPRNILLPRVAIFGSYVPDANPKDMLSLSIDDLRTVAKQALEFTCLVPA
;
A
#
# COMPACT_ATOMS: atom_id res chain seq x y z
N MET A 1 -7.09 8.49 -6.80
CA MET A 1 -5.66 8.65 -7.09
C MET A 1 -5.36 10.02 -7.72
N ASN A 2 -6.03 10.42 -8.82
CA ASN A 2 -5.76 11.67 -9.54
C ASN A 2 -5.76 12.90 -8.63
N LEU A 3 -6.75 12.98 -7.72
CA LEU A 3 -6.83 14.06 -6.75
C LEU A 3 -5.55 14.22 -5.91
N TRP A 4 -4.94 13.12 -5.48
CA TRP A 4 -3.75 13.14 -4.64
C TRP A 4 -2.48 13.38 -5.46
N LEU A 5 -2.27 12.60 -6.52
CA LEU A 5 -0.99 12.65 -7.26
C LEU A 5 -0.92 13.77 -8.30
N LEU A 6 -2.04 14.15 -8.93
CA LEU A 6 -2.09 15.32 -9.81
C LEU A 6 -2.47 16.58 -9.03
N GLY A 7 -3.51 16.48 -8.20
CA GLY A 7 -4.01 17.63 -7.42
C GLY A 7 -3.12 18.02 -6.24
N GLY A 8 -2.21 17.15 -5.80
CA GLY A 8 -1.19 17.46 -4.81
C GLY A 8 -0.07 18.37 -5.30
N ASN A 9 -0.10 18.80 -6.57
CA ASN A 9 0.82 19.78 -7.15
C ASN A 9 2.33 19.50 -6.89
N GLY A 10 2.72 18.23 -6.93
CA GLY A 10 4.11 17.79 -6.69
C GLY A 10 4.48 17.50 -5.24
N GLU A 11 3.61 17.81 -4.27
CA GLU A 11 3.88 17.52 -2.84
C GLU A 11 3.62 16.05 -2.48
N VAL A 12 2.76 15.38 -3.24
CA VAL A 12 2.47 13.96 -3.06
C VAL A 12 3.25 13.16 -4.10
N HIS A 13 4.21 12.35 -3.66
CA HIS A 13 5.06 11.55 -4.55
C HIS A 13 4.56 10.12 -4.76
N ALA A 14 3.80 9.59 -3.81
CA ALA A 14 3.26 8.24 -3.87
C ALA A 14 1.95 8.14 -3.07
N VAL A 15 1.08 7.21 -3.46
CA VAL A 15 -0.18 6.89 -2.76
C VAL A 15 -0.27 5.39 -2.60
N LEU A 16 -0.30 4.92 -1.35
CA LEU A 16 -0.61 3.53 -1.02
C LEU A 16 -2.11 3.41 -0.74
N LEU A 17 -2.84 2.72 -1.62
CA LEU A 17 -4.26 2.47 -1.49
C LEU A 17 -4.50 1.08 -0.91
N LEU A 18 -5.20 1.02 0.23
CA LEU A 18 -5.64 -0.23 0.85
C LEU A 18 -7.11 -0.45 0.49
N LYS A 19 -7.39 -1.56 -0.18
CA LYS A 19 -8.73 -1.93 -0.65
C LYS A 19 -9.20 -3.15 0.12
N TRP A 20 -10.29 -3.01 0.86
CA TRP A 20 -10.94 -4.09 1.59
C TRP A 20 -12.31 -4.36 0.99
N LYS A 21 -12.68 -5.64 0.88
CA LYS A 21 -13.98 -6.04 0.33
C LYS A 21 -14.57 -7.21 1.10
N LYS A 22 -15.81 -7.08 1.55
CA LYS A 22 -16.58 -8.20 2.13
C LYS A 22 -16.94 -9.22 1.04
N VAL A 23 -16.81 -10.50 1.34
CA VAL A 23 -17.08 -11.60 0.41
C VAL A 23 -18.57 -11.95 0.47
N GLY A 24 -19.35 -11.37 -0.45
CA GLY A 24 -20.79 -11.61 -0.55
C GLY A 24 -21.52 -11.34 0.77
N SER A 25 -22.37 -12.28 1.19
CA SER A 25 -23.06 -12.25 2.48
C SER A 25 -22.28 -12.92 3.63
N THR A 26 -21.06 -13.41 3.38
CA THR A 26 -20.23 -14.04 4.42
C THR A 26 -19.48 -12.99 5.23
N ASP A 27 -19.06 -13.34 6.44
CA ASP A 27 -18.22 -12.45 7.25
C ASP A 27 -16.74 -12.46 6.83
N LYS A 28 -16.41 -13.04 5.67
CA LYS A 28 -15.06 -13.03 5.13
C LYS A 28 -14.75 -11.72 4.43
N PHE A 29 -13.48 -11.30 4.42
CA PHE A 29 -13.01 -10.18 3.63
C PHE A 29 -11.73 -10.48 2.84
N THR A 30 -11.61 -9.88 1.65
CA THR A 30 -10.37 -9.84 0.87
C THR A 30 -9.70 -8.48 1.02
N GLY A 31 -8.40 -8.44 0.72
CA GLY A 31 -7.60 -7.24 0.86
C GLY A 31 -6.53 -7.12 -0.21
N GLU A 32 -6.38 -5.92 -0.77
CA GLU A 32 -5.33 -5.55 -1.73
C GLU A 32 -4.63 -4.27 -1.27
N ALA A 33 -3.33 -4.19 -1.51
CA ALA A 33 -2.52 -3.00 -1.31
C ALA A 33 -1.90 -2.60 -2.64
N GLU A 34 -2.26 -1.42 -3.13
CA GLU A 34 -1.85 -0.88 -4.43
C GLU A 34 -1.05 0.40 -4.22
N LEU A 35 0.21 0.38 -4.64
CA LEU A 35 1.06 1.55 -4.65
C LEU A 35 0.99 2.24 -6.01
N TYR A 36 0.64 3.51 -5.98
CA TYR A 36 0.69 4.38 -7.15
C TYR A 36 1.72 5.50 -7.01
N ASN A 37 2.26 5.92 -8.13
CA ASN A 37 3.13 7.09 -8.29
C ASN A 37 2.83 7.80 -9.62
N LEU A 38 3.52 8.90 -9.90
CA LEU A 38 3.50 9.53 -11.22
C LEU A 38 4.53 8.86 -12.13
N GLY A 39 4.09 8.46 -13.32
CA GLY A 39 4.96 8.01 -14.40
C GLY A 39 5.68 9.17 -15.07
N ALA A 40 6.59 8.85 -16.01
CA ALA A 40 7.36 9.86 -16.75
C ALA A 40 6.48 10.83 -17.57
N ASN A 41 5.28 10.40 -17.94
CA ASN A 41 4.28 11.22 -18.62
C ASN A 41 3.47 12.13 -17.67
N GLY A 42 3.86 12.19 -16.38
CA GLY A 42 3.14 12.93 -15.35
C GLY A 42 1.78 12.34 -15.01
N LEU A 43 1.46 11.13 -15.48
CA LEU A 43 0.19 10.48 -15.18
C LEU A 43 0.32 9.47 -14.04
N PRO A 44 -0.73 9.35 -13.22
CA PRO A 44 -1.04 8.21 -12.39
C PRO A 44 -0.68 6.83 -12.97
N VAL A 45 0.25 6.10 -12.34
CA VAL A 45 0.55 4.69 -12.68
C VAL A 45 0.59 3.78 -11.46
N LEU A 46 0.13 2.55 -11.62
CA LEU A 46 0.23 1.50 -10.60
C LEU A 46 1.67 0.95 -10.62
N ALA A 47 2.43 1.22 -9.56
CA ALA A 47 3.82 0.78 -9.45
C ALA A 47 3.95 -0.64 -8.88
N GLN A 48 3.17 -0.95 -7.84
CA GLN A 48 3.18 -2.26 -7.17
C GLN A 48 1.79 -2.62 -6.70
N SER A 49 1.47 -3.91 -6.72
CA SER A 49 0.24 -4.45 -6.11
C SER A 49 0.57 -5.71 -5.32
N ARG A 50 -0.08 -5.85 -4.16
CA ARG A 50 0.07 -6.99 -3.24
C ARG A 50 -1.29 -7.43 -2.72
N THR A 51 -1.52 -8.73 -2.74
CA THR A 51 -2.66 -9.33 -2.03
C THR A 51 -2.36 -9.38 -0.53
N VAL A 52 -3.19 -8.72 0.26
CA VAL A 52 -3.15 -8.79 1.72
C VAL A 52 -3.92 -10.03 2.18
N PHE A 53 -5.17 -10.19 1.73
CA PHE A 53 -5.98 -11.39 1.98
C PHE A 53 -6.68 -11.89 0.71
N PRO A 54 -6.75 -13.22 0.49
CA PRO A 54 -6.14 -14.28 1.32
C PRO A 54 -4.61 -14.21 1.32
N ALA A 55 -3.98 -14.71 2.38
CA ALA A 55 -2.52 -14.84 2.39
C ALA A 55 -2.11 -15.85 1.30
N PRO A 56 -1.21 -15.51 0.37
CA PRO A 56 -0.85 -16.39 -0.73
C PRO A 56 -0.10 -17.63 -0.19
N PRO A 57 -0.34 -18.82 -0.77
CA PRO A 57 0.18 -20.09 -0.25
C PRO A 57 1.71 -20.27 -0.37
N VAL A 58 2.40 -19.50 -1.21
CA VAL A 58 3.87 -19.59 -1.45
C VAL A 58 4.47 -18.19 -1.63
N GLN A 59 5.80 -18.05 -1.43
CA GLN A 59 6.63 -16.82 -1.43
C GLN A 59 6.44 -15.90 -2.65
N GLY A 60 5.41 -15.07 -2.62
CA GLY A 60 5.38 -13.81 -3.36
C GLY A 60 6.13 -12.71 -2.62
N PRO A 61 6.43 -11.57 -3.27
CA PRO A 61 7.04 -10.43 -2.59
C PRO A 61 6.16 -10.02 -1.41
N ARG A 62 6.69 -10.10 -0.20
CA ARG A 62 5.95 -9.80 1.04
C ARG A 62 5.99 -8.34 1.44
N ASN A 63 6.61 -7.52 0.61
CA ASN A 63 6.85 -6.11 0.90
C ASN A 63 6.40 -5.22 -0.27
N ILE A 64 6.00 -4.01 0.07
CA ILE A 64 5.93 -2.88 -0.84
C ILE A 64 7.16 -2.02 -0.61
N LEU A 65 7.91 -1.75 -1.67
CA LEU A 65 9.12 -0.94 -1.60
C LEU A 65 8.79 0.51 -1.98
N LEU A 66 9.24 1.47 -1.17
CA LEU A 66 9.05 2.89 -1.41
C LEU A 66 10.37 3.64 -1.30
N PRO A 67 10.68 4.58 -2.20
CA PRO A 67 11.85 5.41 -1.98
C PRO A 67 11.61 6.30 -0.75
N ARG A 68 12.64 6.49 0.08
CA ARG A 68 12.59 7.24 1.33
C ARG A 68 12.06 8.66 1.13
N VAL A 69 12.44 9.29 0.01
CA VAL A 69 11.95 10.61 -0.42
C VAL A 69 10.42 10.69 -0.57
N ALA A 70 9.75 9.57 -0.87
CA ALA A 70 8.29 9.56 -0.99
C ALA A 70 7.56 9.64 0.36
N ILE A 71 8.24 9.32 1.46
CA ILE A 71 7.68 9.39 2.83
C ILE A 71 8.14 10.66 3.54
N PHE A 72 9.43 10.98 3.43
CA PHE A 72 10.07 12.03 4.22
C PHE A 72 10.37 13.31 3.43
N GLY A 73 10.10 13.33 2.12
CA GLY A 73 10.45 14.46 1.25
C GLY A 73 11.94 14.53 0.91
N SER A 74 12.35 15.65 0.30
CA SER A 74 13.71 15.85 -0.24
C SER A 74 14.78 16.00 0.84
N TYR A 75 14.41 16.45 2.03
CA TYR A 75 15.34 16.65 3.14
C TYR A 75 15.27 15.48 4.11
N VAL A 76 16.26 14.59 4.02
CA VAL A 76 16.49 13.56 5.04
C VAL A 76 17.93 13.68 5.53
N PRO A 77 18.15 14.18 6.76
CA PRO A 77 19.47 14.23 7.36
C PRO A 77 20.10 12.84 7.40
N ASP A 78 21.38 12.75 7.04
CA ASP A 78 22.21 11.55 7.20
C ASP A 78 21.69 10.27 6.50
N ALA A 79 20.81 10.40 5.51
CA ALA A 79 20.27 9.27 4.75
C ALA A 79 20.16 9.59 3.26
N ASN A 80 20.26 8.56 2.41
CA ASN A 80 20.08 8.72 0.98
C ASN A 80 18.58 8.77 0.64
N PRO A 81 18.08 9.84 0.02
CA PRO A 81 16.65 9.96 -0.34
C PRO A 81 16.16 8.85 -1.29
N LYS A 82 17.08 8.21 -2.02
CA LYS A 82 16.78 7.10 -2.94
C LYS A 82 16.73 5.73 -2.26
N ASP A 83 17.05 5.64 -0.97
CA ASP A 83 16.97 4.37 -0.24
C ASP A 83 15.55 3.82 -0.28
N MET A 84 15.43 2.52 -0.51
CA MET A 84 14.13 1.86 -0.55
C MET A 84 13.73 1.40 0.85
N LEU A 85 12.67 1.98 1.37
CA LEU A 85 11.98 1.54 2.58
C LEU A 85 11.06 0.37 2.26
N SER A 86 11.10 -0.64 3.11
CA SER A 86 10.30 -1.87 2.96
C SER A 86 9.11 -1.83 3.91
N LEU A 87 7.90 -1.78 3.36
CA LEU A 87 6.65 -1.95 4.11
C LEU A 87 6.22 -3.41 4.08
N SER A 88 6.14 -4.04 5.26
CA SER A 88 5.76 -5.45 5.43
C SER A 88 4.25 -5.67 5.24
N ILE A 89 3.89 -6.54 4.30
CA ILE A 89 2.50 -7.00 4.12
C ILE A 89 2.09 -7.93 5.26
N ASP A 90 3.03 -8.65 5.88
CA ASP A 90 2.74 -9.51 7.03
C ASP A 90 2.36 -8.68 8.27
N ASP A 91 3.02 -7.54 8.48
CA ASP A 91 2.65 -6.59 9.55
C ASP A 91 1.31 -5.94 9.24
N LEU A 92 1.08 -5.55 7.97
CA LEU A 92 -0.21 -5.02 7.53
C LEU A 92 -1.34 -6.03 7.73
N ARG A 93 -1.13 -7.33 7.45
CA ARG A 93 -2.11 -8.40 7.73
C ARG A 93 -2.47 -8.44 9.21
N THR A 94 -1.46 -8.35 10.08
CA THR A 94 -1.65 -8.40 11.53
C THR A 94 -2.53 -7.23 12.00
N VAL A 95 -2.18 -6.01 11.60
CA VAL A 95 -2.95 -4.80 11.95
C VAL A 95 -4.35 -4.83 11.34
N ALA A 96 -4.48 -5.22 10.07
CA ALA A 96 -5.77 -5.25 9.38
C ALA A 96 -6.71 -6.30 9.98
N LYS A 97 -6.19 -7.48 10.34
CA LYS A 97 -6.95 -8.51 11.04
C LYS A 97 -7.50 -7.97 12.36
N GLN A 98 -6.63 -7.37 13.19
CA GLN A 98 -7.05 -6.76 14.45
C GLN A 98 -8.14 -5.69 14.25
N ALA A 99 -7.95 -4.79 13.28
CA ALA A 99 -8.90 -3.71 13.01
C ALA A 99 -10.28 -4.23 12.53
N LEU A 100 -10.30 -5.26 11.68
CA LEU A 100 -11.53 -5.77 11.07
C LEU A 100 -12.23 -6.83 11.95
N GLU A 101 -11.51 -7.49 12.85
CA GLU A 101 -12.12 -8.36 13.88
C GLU A 101 -13.08 -7.59 14.79
N PHE A 102 -12.81 -6.31 15.09
CA PHE A 102 -13.75 -5.45 15.83
C PHE A 102 -15.08 -5.21 15.09
N THR A 103 -15.13 -5.51 13.79
CA THR A 103 -16.34 -5.41 12.96
C THR A 103 -16.99 -6.77 12.66
N CYS A 104 -16.60 -7.81 13.40
CA CYS A 104 -17.04 -9.20 13.22
C CYS A 104 -16.68 -9.78 11.84
N LEU A 105 -15.67 -9.24 11.16
CA LEU A 105 -15.17 -9.77 9.89
C LEU A 105 -13.92 -10.62 10.11
N VAL A 106 -13.75 -11.66 9.30
CA VAL A 106 -12.60 -12.57 9.32
C VAL A 106 -11.90 -12.60 7.96
N PRO A 107 -10.57 -12.80 7.91
CA PRO A 107 -9.87 -12.91 6.63
C PRO A 107 -10.40 -14.06 5.76
N ALA A 108 -10.49 -13.83 4.45
CA ALA A 108 -10.91 -14.82 3.46
C ALA A 108 -9.89 -15.96 3.26
#